data_AF-A0AAD6W2C5-F1
#
_entry.id   AF-A0AAD6W2C5-F1
#
_cell.length_a   1.000
_cell.length_b   1.000
_cell.length_c   1.000
_cell.angle_alpha   90.00
_cell.angle_beta   90.00
_cell.angle_gamma   90.00
#
_symmetry.space_group_name_H-M   'P 1'
#
loop_
_entity.id
_entity.type
_entity.pdbx_description
1 polymer ?
#
loop_
_entity_poly.entity_id
_entity_poly.type
_entity_poly.pdbx_seq_one_letter_code
_entity_poly.pdbx_strand_id
1 'polypeptide(L)'
;MRDLDQDNRFHLQELDVLSDESVQNAVSNVVERYGRVDILVNNAGIRCFGPLAEIPLSATQNTSDPNVFGYFVYGTLEFLSGFRLQR
;
A
#
# COMPACT_ATOMS: atom_id res chain seq x y z
N MET A 1 -13.80 -7.96 9.99
CA MET A 1 -12.99 -6.71 10.01
C MET A 1 -13.59 -5.64 10.91
N ARG A 2 -14.94 -5.49 10.98
CA ARG A 2 -15.64 -4.63 11.97
C ARG A 2 -15.28 -4.93 13.44
N ASP A 3 -14.66 -6.07 13.67
CA ASP A 3 -14.25 -6.60 14.97
C ASP A 3 -12.93 -5.97 15.47
N LEU A 4 -12.19 -5.28 14.60
CA LEU A 4 -10.93 -4.59 14.92
C LEU A 4 -11.13 -3.12 15.31
N ASP A 5 -12.29 -2.53 14.97
CA ASP A 5 -12.56 -1.10 15.19
C ASP A 5 -12.63 -0.71 16.68
N GLN A 6 -12.77 -1.69 17.58
CA GLN A 6 -12.83 -1.47 19.04
C GLN A 6 -11.50 -1.74 19.75
N ASP A 7 -10.46 -2.19 19.04
CA ASP A 7 -9.14 -2.43 19.62
C ASP A 7 -8.19 -1.29 19.24
N ASN A 8 -7.81 -0.48 20.24
CA ASN A 8 -6.95 0.70 20.07
C ASN A 8 -5.55 0.37 19.55
N ARG A 9 -5.14 -0.91 19.51
CA ARG A 9 -3.87 -1.33 18.91
C ARG A 9 -3.91 -1.30 17.38
N PHE A 10 -5.10 -1.29 16.79
CA PHE A 10 -5.27 -1.27 15.35
C PHE A 10 -5.91 0.05 14.92
N HIS A 11 -5.42 0.58 13.81
CA HIS A 11 -6.07 1.67 13.11
C HIS A 11 -6.32 1.23 11.68
N LEU A 12 -7.59 1.14 11.33
CA LEU A 12 -8.01 0.81 9.97
C LEU A 12 -8.17 2.10 9.19
N GLN A 13 -7.53 2.15 8.04
CA GLN A 13 -7.64 3.23 7.08
C GLN A 13 -7.70 2.64 5.67
N GLU A 14 -8.57 3.21 4.84
CA GLU A 14 -8.63 2.88 3.43
C GLU A 14 -7.38 3.38 2.70
N LEU A 15 -6.82 2.52 1.85
CA LEU A 15 -5.64 2.82 1.04
C LEU A 15 -5.74 2.06 -0.28
N ASP A 16 -5.86 2.81 -1.37
CA ASP A 16 -5.63 2.32 -2.73
C ASP A 16 -4.20 2.66 -3.15
N VAL A 17 -3.35 1.63 -3.26
CA VAL A 17 -1.94 1.78 -3.61
C VAL A 17 -1.69 2.23 -5.06
N LEU A 18 -2.74 2.28 -5.89
CA LEU A 18 -2.69 2.81 -7.25
C LEU A 18 -3.09 4.29 -7.33
N SER A 19 -3.53 4.89 -6.23
CA SER A 19 -3.97 6.29 -6.16
C SER A 19 -3.00 7.13 -5.33
N ASP A 20 -2.31 8.07 -5.98
CA ASP A 20 -1.39 9.00 -5.32
C ASP A 20 -2.06 9.76 -4.17
N GLU A 21 -3.28 10.25 -4.41
CA GLU A 21 -4.07 10.97 -3.40
C GLU A 21 -4.39 10.06 -2.20
N SER A 22 -4.76 8.80 -2.45
CA SER A 22 -5.04 7.84 -1.37
C SER A 22 -3.80 7.55 -0.53
N VAL A 23 -2.64 7.37 -1.19
CA VAL A 23 -1.36 7.13 -0.53
C VAL A 23 -0.93 8.33 0.31
N GLN A 24 -1.00 9.55 -0.24
CA GLN A 24 -0.63 10.77 0.46
C GLN A 24 -1.51 11.01 1.69
N ASN A 25 -2.81 10.81 1.56
CA ASN A 25 -3.74 10.92 2.68
C ASN A 25 -3.47 9.87 3.77
N ALA A 26 -3.09 8.64 3.39
CA ALA A 26 -2.69 7.61 4.35
C ALA A 26 -1.40 7.95 5.10
N VAL A 27 -0.38 8.42 4.38
CA VAL A 27 0.89 8.82 5.00
C VAL A 27 0.68 9.99 5.95
N SER A 28 -0.04 11.05 5.53
CA SER A 28 -0.31 12.22 6.38
C SER A 28 -1.01 11.82 7.67
N ASN A 29 -2.08 11.03 7.57
CA ASN A 29 -2.86 10.60 8.74
C ASN A 29 -2.02 9.76 9.71
N VAL A 30 -1.18 8.86 9.20
CA VAL A 30 -0.30 8.02 10.03
C VAL A 30 0.77 8.88 10.71
N VAL A 31 1.41 9.80 10.00
CA VAL A 31 2.44 10.68 10.55
C VAL A 31 1.85 11.67 11.56
N GLU A 32 0.70 12.27 11.27
CA GLU A 32 0.02 13.17 12.21
C GLU A 32 -0.36 12.47 13.52
N ARG A 33 -0.78 11.20 13.44
CA ARG A 33 -1.22 10.44 14.61
C ARG A 33 -0.09 9.80 15.40
N TYR A 34 0.87 9.19 14.72
CA TYR A 34 1.90 8.35 15.35
C TYR A 34 3.30 8.96 15.28
N GLY A 35 3.47 10.08 14.57
CA GLY A 35 4.71 10.83 14.40
C GLY A 35 5.72 10.18 13.45
N ARG A 36 5.68 8.85 13.29
CA ARG A 36 6.64 8.09 12.48
C ARG A 36 6.08 6.73 12.05
N VAL A 37 6.75 6.14 11.06
CA VAL A 37 6.56 4.76 10.64
C VAL A 37 7.83 3.99 10.92
N ASP A 38 7.73 2.88 11.64
CA ASP A 38 8.87 2.00 11.97
C ASP A 38 9.07 0.89 10.94
N ILE A 39 7.96 0.33 10.45
CA ILE A 39 7.94 -0.81 9.54
C ILE A 39 6.84 -0.56 8.53
N LEU A 40 7.19 -0.69 7.25
CA LEU A 40 6.23 -0.72 6.15
C LEU A 40 6.17 -2.14 5.60
N VAL A 41 4.96 -2.69 5.45
CA VAL A 41 4.73 -3.98 4.82
C VAL A 41 3.95 -3.77 3.53
N ASN A 42 4.66 -3.78 2.39
CA ASN A 42 4.04 -3.69 1.07
C ASN A 42 3.38 -5.03 0.72
N ASN A 43 2.18 -5.28 1.23
CA ASN A 43 1.47 -6.55 0.99
C ASN A 43 0.31 -6.43 -0.01
N ALA A 44 0.02 -5.22 -0.49
CA ALA A 44 -1.03 -5.02 -1.50
C ALA A 44 -0.62 -5.69 -2.82
N GLY A 45 -1.48 -6.55 -3.34
CA GLY A 45 -1.25 -7.22 -4.61
C GLY A 45 -2.46 -7.99 -5.11
N ILE A 46 -2.60 -8.05 -6.44
CA ILE A 46 -3.65 -8.77 -7.13
C ILE A 46 -3.04 -9.98 -7.82
N ARG A 47 -3.66 -11.15 -7.66
CA ARG A 47 -3.15 -12.39 -8.24
C ARG A 47 -3.79 -12.64 -9.61
N CYS A 48 -2.97 -12.96 -10.61
CA CYS A 48 -3.38 -13.54 -11.88
C CYS A 48 -2.93 -14.99 -11.90
N PHE A 49 -3.85 -15.94 -12.14
CA PHE A 49 -3.52 -17.37 -12.22
C PHE A 49 -4.16 -18.01 -13.44
N GLY A 50 -3.40 -18.87 -14.11
CA GLY A 50 -3.81 -19.68 -15.26
C GLY A 50 -2.58 -20.28 -15.95
N PRO A 51 -2.77 -21.24 -16.88
CA PRO A 51 -1.70 -21.64 -17.78
C PRO A 51 -1.16 -20.41 -18.52
N LEU A 52 0.15 -20.22 -18.59
CA LEU A 52 0.76 -19.02 -19.17
C LEU A 52 0.25 -18.73 -20.59
N ALA A 53 0.00 -19.77 -21.39
CA ALA A 53 -0.51 -19.66 -22.76
C ALA A 53 -1.97 -19.19 -22.86
N GLU A 54 -2.72 -19.22 -21.75
CA GLU A 54 -4.15 -18.92 -21.69
C GLU A 54 -4.44 -17.59 -20.98
N ILE A 55 -3.43 -16.95 -20.38
CA ILE A 55 -3.60 -15.66 -19.71
C ILE A 55 -3.58 -14.54 -20.76
N PRO A 56 -4.65 -13.72 -20.86
CA PRO A 56 -4.63 -12.54 -21.71
C PRO A 56 -3.52 -11.58 -21.28
N LEU A 57 -2.82 -10.99 -22.25
CA LEU A 57 -1.80 -9.95 -21.99
C LEU A 57 -2.35 -8.80 -21.13
N SER A 58 -3.61 -8.40 -21.36
CA SER A 58 -4.27 -7.38 -20.55
C SER A 58 -4.41 -7.79 -19.08
N ALA A 59 -4.66 -9.06 -18.79
CA ALA A 59 -4.74 -9.57 -17.42
C ALA A 59 -3.35 -9.59 -16.76
N THR A 60 -2.28 -9.94 -17.49
CA THR A 60 -0.92 -9.85 -16.96
C THR A 60 -0.52 -8.41 -16.62
N GLN A 61 -0.90 -7.46 -17.48
CA GLN A 61 -0.57 -6.04 -17.31
C GLN A 61 -1.30 -5.43 -16.11
N ASN A 62 -2.60 -5.69 -15.99
CA ASN A 62 -3.42 -5.25 -14.87
C ASN A 62 -2.98 -5.81 -13.51
N THR A 63 -2.27 -6.94 -13.47
CA THR A 63 -1.66 -7.45 -12.22
C THR A 63 -0.23 -6.99 -12.01
N SER A 64 0.48 -6.59 -13.07
CA SER A 64 1.84 -6.05 -12.96
C SER A 64 1.82 -4.67 -12.30
N ASP A 65 0.85 -3.82 -12.64
CA ASP A 65 0.73 -2.47 -12.10
C ASP A 65 0.63 -2.42 -10.56
N PRO A 66 -0.33 -3.10 -9.90
CA PRO A 66 -0.42 -3.09 -8.45
C PRO A 66 0.73 -3.85 -7.76
N ASN A 67 1.23 -4.93 -8.36
CA ASN A 67 2.24 -5.79 -7.71
C ASN A 67 3.66 -5.27 -7.84
N VAL A 68 3.96 -4.52 -8.91
CA VAL A 68 5.30 -3.98 -9.17
C VAL A 68 5.32 -2.50 -8.84
N PHE A 69 4.46 -1.69 -9.46
CA PHE A 69 4.50 -0.24 -9.25
C PHE A 69 3.92 0.17 -7.88
N GLY A 70 2.85 -0.48 -7.42
CA GLY A 70 2.35 -0.30 -6.05
C GLY A 70 3.41 -0.64 -4.99
N TYR A 71 4.18 -1.71 -5.22
CA TYR A 71 5.23 -2.16 -4.30
C TYR A 71 6.47 -1.24 -4.30
N PHE A 72 6.92 -0.80 -5.48
CA PHE A 72 8.17 -0.05 -5.62
C PHE A 72 8.01 1.46 -5.55
N VAL A 73 6.97 2.03 -6.18
CA VAL A 73 6.90 3.47 -6.44
C VAL A 73 6.10 4.18 -5.35
N TYR A 74 4.88 3.72 -5.08
CA TYR A 74 3.95 4.47 -4.24
C TYR A 74 4.09 4.15 -2.75
N GLY A 75 4.16 2.86 -2.40
CA GLY A 75 4.33 2.46 -1.00
C GLY A 75 5.68 2.90 -0.42
N THR A 76 6.76 2.74 -1.17
CA THR A 76 8.11 2.93 -0.62
C THR A 76 8.56 4.40 -0.60
N LEU A 77 8.37 5.17 -1.67
CA LEU A 77 8.95 6.53 -1.75
C LEU A 77 8.24 7.54 -0.84
N GLU A 78 6.91 7.51 -0.77
CA GLU A 78 6.14 8.43 0.08
C GLU A 78 6.32 8.11 1.56
N PHE A 79 6.26 6.84 1.96
CA PHE A 79 6.49 6.47 3.37
C PHE A 79 7.93 6.75 3.81
N LEU A 80 8.94 6.61 2.93
CA LEU A 80 10.33 6.96 3.24
C LEU A 80 10.53 8.43 3.64
N SER A 81 9.66 9.33 3.18
CA SER A 81 9.68 10.73 3.65
C SER A 81 9.33 10.82 5.14
N GLY A 82 8.37 10.01 5.61
CA GLY A 82 8.01 9.87 7.03
C GLY A 82 9.07 9.15 7.88
N PHE A 83 9.89 8.27 7.29
CA PHE A 83 11.05 7.68 7.96
C PHE A 83 12.18 8.71 8.21
N ARG A 84 12.30 9.73 7.35
CA ARG A 84 13.44 10.66 7.29
C ARG A 84 13.40 11.84 8.25
N LEU A 85 12.36 11.99 9.09
CA LEU A 85 12.30 13.03 10.12
C LEU A 85 13.20 12.76 11.35
N GLN A 86 14.18 11.87 11.22
CA GLN A 86 15.22 11.63 12.23
C GLN A 86 16.49 12.43 11.88
N ARG A 87 16.68 13.56 12.57
CA ARG A 87 17.99 14.11 12.93
C ARG A 87 18.00 14.40 14.42
#